data_AF-W1EZR7-F1
#
_entry.id   AF-W1EZR7-F1
#
_cell.length_a   1.000
_cell.length_b   1.000
_cell.length_c   1.000
_cell.angle_alpha   90.00
_cell.angle_beta   90.00
_cell.angle_gamma   90.00
#
_symmetry.space_group_name_H-M   'P 1'
#
loop_
_entity.id
_entity.type
_entity.pdbx_description
1 polymer ?
#
loop_
_entity_poly.entity_id
_entity_poly.type
_entity_poly.pdbx_seq_one_letter_code
_entity_poly.pdbx_strand_id
1 'polypeptide(L)' 'MPSTPEEKKKVLTRVRRIRGQIDALERSLEGDAECRAILQQIAAVRGAANGLMAEVLESHIRETF' A
#
# COMPACT_ATOMS: atom_id res chain seq x y z
N MET A 1 1.58 -2.10 -17.22
CA MET A 1 0.50 -2.47 -16.29
C MET A 1 0.66 -3.94 -15.99
N PRO A 2 0.70 -4.41 -14.74
CA PRO A 2 1.04 -5.80 -14.42
C PRO A 2 0.30 -6.80 -15.32
N SER A 3 1.03 -7.40 -16.27
CA SER A 3 0.44 -8.18 -17.36
C SER A 3 0.46 -9.67 -17.08
N THR A 4 1.47 -10.14 -16.35
CA THR A 4 1.59 -11.55 -15.96
C THR A 4 0.72 -11.89 -14.74
N PRO A 5 0.25 -13.14 -14.61
CA PRO A 5 -0.45 -13.60 -13.40
C PRO A 5 0.35 -13.39 -12.11
N GLU A 6 1.67 -13.56 -12.16
CA GLU A 6 2.60 -13.41 -11.03
C GLU A 6 2.69 -11.95 -10.58
N GLU A 7 2.86 -11.00 -11.51
CA GLU A 7 2.89 -9.57 -11.20
C GLU A 7 1.54 -9.10 -10.65
N LYS A 8 0.43 -9.54 -11.25
CA LYS A 8 -0.91 -9.25 -10.74
C LYS A 8 -1.07 -9.73 -9.31
N LYS A 9 -0.64 -10.97 -9.00
CA LYS A 9 -0.68 -11.52 -7.64
C LYS A 9 0.16 -10.71 -6.66
N LYS A 10 1.36 -10.26 -7.07
CA LYS A 10 2.26 -9.46 -6.25
C LYS A 10 1.67 -8.08 -5.93
N VAL A 11 1.15 -7.38 -6.95
CA VAL A 11 0.47 -6.08 -6.80
C VAL A 11 -0.77 -6.21 -5.92
N LEU A 12 -1.61 -7.23 -6.14
CA LEU A 12 -2.79 -7.48 -5.30
C LEU A 12 -2.43 -7.77 -3.84
N THR A 13 -1.33 -8.49 -3.58
CA THR A 13 -0.83 -8.73 -2.23
C THR A 13 -0.49 -7.42 -1.52
N ARG A 14 0.14 -6.47 -2.22
CA ARG A 14 0.44 -5.14 -1.66
C ARG A 14 -0.83 -4.33 -1.39
N VAL A 15 -1.79 -4.33 -2.31
CA VAL A 15 -3.08 -3.66 -2.12
C VAL A 15 -3.80 -4.20 -0.88
N ARG A 16 -3.85 -5.53 -0.71
CA ARG A 16 -4.44 -6.17 0.47
C ARG A 16 -3.73 -5.79 1.78
N ARG A 17 -2.40 -5.66 1.75
CA ARG A 17 -1.62 -5.19 2.90
C ARG A 17 -1.95 -3.74 3.24
N ILE A 18 -2.03 -2.85 2.24
CA ILE A 18 -2.39 -1.44 2.45
C ILE A 18 -3.81 -1.35 3.04
N ARG A 19 -4.76 -2.14 2.55
CA ARG A 19 -6.11 -2.22 3.14
C ARG A 19 -6.05 -2.54 4.63
N GLY A 20 -5.33 -3.59 5.02
CA GLY A 20 -5.19 -3.94 6.45
C GLY A 20 -4.55 -2.83 7.29
N GLN A 21 -3.65 -2.02 6.71
CA GLN A 21 -3.09 -0.85 7.39
C GLN A 21 -4.13 0.28 7.53
N ILE A 22 -4.97 0.50 6.52
CA ILE A 22 -6.07 1.46 6.57
C ILE A 22 -7.11 1.03 7.61
N ASP A 23 -7.53 -0.24 7.61
CA ASP A 23 -8.48 -0.77 8.60
C ASP A 23 -7.93 -0.63 10.04
N ALA A 24 -6.60 -0.77 10.22
CA ALA A 24 -5.96 -0.56 11.52
C ALA A 24 -5.90 0.91 11.94
N LEU A 25 -5.68 1.81 10.97
CA LEU A 25 -5.73 3.26 11.19
C LEU A 25 -7.15 3.71 11.57
N GLU A 26 -8.17 3.21 10.89
CA GLU A 26 -9.58 3.47 11.20
C GLU A 26 -9.91 3.06 12.64
N ARG A 27 -9.59 1.82 13.05
CA ARG A 27 -9.78 1.37 14.45
C ARG A 27 -9.02 2.23 15.47
N SER A 28 -7.86 2.76 15.09
CA SER A 28 -7.06 3.61 15.97
C SER A 28 -7.66 5.01 16.12
N LEU A 29 -8.31 5.52 15.07
CA LEU A 29 -9.04 6.80 15.07
C LEU A 29 -10.39 6.71 15.79
N GLU A 30 -11.08 5.57 15.70
CA GLU A 30 -12.32 5.31 16.43
C GLU A 30 -12.08 5.07 17.93
N GLY A 31 -10.90 4.53 18.26
CA GLY A 31 -10.42 4.43 19.62
C GLY A 31 -9.77 5.73 20.12
N ASP A 32 -9.16 5.66 21.30
CA ASP A 32 -8.49 6.80 21.93
C ASP A 32 -6.95 6.70 21.77
N ALA A 33 -6.50 6.33 20.57
CA ALA A 33 -5.08 6.14 20.30
C ALA A 33 -4.32 7.47 20.32
N GLU A 34 -3.08 7.46 20.83
CA GLU A 34 -2.24 8.66 20.84
C GLU A 34 -1.99 9.18 19.42
N CYS A 35 -2.00 10.52 19.26
CA CYS A 35 -1.73 11.19 17.99
C CYS A 35 -0.42 10.72 17.34
N ARG A 36 0.62 10.45 18.15
CA ARG A 36 1.89 9.90 17.66
C ARG A 36 1.72 8.56 16.95
N ALA A 37 0.91 7.66 17.50
CA ALA A 37 0.65 6.35 16.92
C ALA A 37 -0.12 6.48 15.59
N ILE A 38 -1.12 7.37 15.55
CA ILE A 38 -1.87 7.70 14.32
C ILE A 38 -0.93 8.22 13.23
N LEU A 39 -0.05 9.18 13.55
CA LEU A 39 0.92 9.72 12.60
C LEU A 39 1.88 8.65 12.07
N GLN A 40 2.31 7.72 12.91
CA GLN A 40 3.14 6.58 12.50
C GLN A 40 2.40 5.64 11.53
N GLN A 41 1.12 5.35 11.80
CA GLN A 41 0.30 4.54 10.90
C GLN A 41 0.09 5.22 9.55
N ILE A 42 -0.19 6.52 9.53
CA ILE A 42 -0.30 7.31 8.29
C ILE A 42 1.01 7.26 7.51
N ALA A 43 2.16 7.46 8.17
CA ALA A 43 3.47 7.37 7.52
C ALA A 43 3.72 5.99 6.91
N ALA A 44 3.31 4.92 7.60
CA ALA A 44 3.42 3.55 7.10
C ALA A 44 2.53 3.29 5.87
N VAL A 45 1.28 3.77 5.88
CA VAL A 45 0.37 3.68 4.72
C VAL A 45 0.95 4.43 3.53
N ARG A 46 1.43 5.66 3.73
CA ARG A 46 2.08 6.46 2.67
C ARG A 46 3.28 5.74 2.08
N GLY A 47 4.16 5.17 2.90
CA GLY A 47 5.32 4.41 2.44
C GLY A 47 4.92 3.18 1.61
N ALA A 48 3.89 2.45 2.05
CA ALA A 48 3.37 1.30 1.32
C ALA A 48 2.74 1.69 -0.04
N ALA A 49 1.99 2.80 -0.08
CA ALA A 49 1.41 3.34 -1.31
C ALA A 49 2.51 3.78 -2.30
N ASN A 50 3.56 4.45 -1.83
CA ASN A 50 4.70 4.83 -2.68
C ASN A 50 5.40 3.59 -3.27
N GLY A 51 5.59 2.54 -2.47
CA GLY A 51 6.17 1.29 -2.96
C GLY A 51 5.30 0.58 -4.00
N LEU A 52 3.96 0.61 -3.83
CA LEU A 52 3.02 0.11 -4.82
C LEU A 52 3.09 0.90 -6.13
N MET A 53 3.13 2.23 -6.04
CA MET A 53 3.25 3.11 -7.22
C MET A 53 4.53 2.80 -8.02
N ALA A 54 5.67 2.67 -7.33
CA ALA A 54 6.95 2.35 -7.98
C ALA A 54 6.90 1.02 -8.73
N GLU A 55 6.30 -0.02 -8.14
CA GLU A 55 6.19 -1.34 -8.76
C GLU A 55 5.28 -1.34 -10.01
N VAL A 56 4.14 -0.63 -9.94
CA VAL A 56 3.24 -0.50 -11.10
C VAL A 56 3.89 0.30 -12.22
N LEU A 57 4.62 1.37 -11.88
CA LEU A 57 5.37 2.17 -12.84
C LEU A 57 6.47 1.35 -13.52
N GLU A 58 7.24 0.58 -12.75
CA GLU A 58 8.30 -0.28 -13.29
C GLU A 58 7.73 -1.33 -14.27
N SER A 59 6.62 -1.97 -13.92
CA SER A 59 5.92 -2.88 -14.84
C SER A 59 5.44 -2.17 -16.11
N HIS A 60 4.93 -0.94 -16.00
CA HIS A 60 4.51 -0.18 -17.18
C HIS A 60 5.68 0.18 -18.10
N ILE A 61 6.82 0.59 -17.54
CA ILE A 61 8.03 0.88 -18.32
C ILE A 61 8.51 -0.38 -19.03
N ARG A 62 8.60 -1.53 -18.36
CA ARG A 62 9.05 -2.81 -18.96
C ARG A 62 8.18 -3.31 -20.12
N GLU A 63 6.93 -2.92 -20.18
CA GLU A 63 6.01 -3.34 -21.25
C GLU A 63 6.00 -2.39 -22.45
N THR A 64 6.44 -1.16 -22.25
CA THR A 64 6.42 -0.11 -23.28
C THR A 64 7.74 -0.06 -24.06
N PHE A 65 8.75 -0.82 -23.63
CA PHE A 65 10.07 -0.97 -24.26
C PHE A 65 10.43 -2.45 -24.41
#